data_AF-X1C3K1-F1
#
_entry.id   AF-X1C3K1-F1
#
_cell.length_a   1.000
_cell.length_b   1.000
_cell.length_c   1.000
_cell.angle_alpha   90.00
_cell.angle_beta   90.00
_cell.angle_gamma   90.00
#
_symmetry.space_group_name_H-M   'P 1'
#
loop_
_entity.id
_entity.type
_entity.pdbx_description
1 polymer ?
#
loop_
_entity_poly.entity_id
_entity_poly.type
_entity_poly.pdbx_seq_one_letter_code
_entity_poly.pdbx_strand_id
1 'polypeptide(L)'
;MKVKSTQPRKQRKALFNYKNHQRSKLFTVRVADFLRDEYGIKKTPVRVGDSVRITRGEYKDFEGEVLEVTKNLRCKIKEAKFEKTDGTQFNPAIHVSNLIITKFTKEKKMDPWRAKVIERKALYGFYDEELKGPKKGKEEEK
;
A
#
# COMPACT_ATOMS: atom_id res chain seq x y z
N MET A 1 -8.86 -15.10 1.62
CA MET A 1 -9.74 -15.46 2.76
C MET A 1 -8.87 -15.47 4.00
N LYS A 2 -9.25 -14.79 5.09
CA LYS A 2 -8.47 -14.84 6.34
C LYS A 2 -8.82 -16.16 7.03
N VAL A 3 -7.90 -17.12 7.04
CA VAL A 3 -8.13 -18.41 7.72
C VAL A 3 -8.14 -18.15 9.23
N LYS A 4 -9.28 -18.38 9.88
CA LYS A 4 -9.47 -18.26 11.34
C LYS A 4 -9.17 -19.60 12.01
N SER A 5 -7.89 -20.00 11.97
CA SER A 5 -7.39 -21.21 12.63
C SER A 5 -6.14 -20.86 13.40
N THR A 6 -6.01 -21.31 14.64
CA THR A 6 -4.81 -21.14 15.47
C THR A 6 -3.63 -22.00 14.99
N GLN A 7 -3.90 -23.10 14.27
CA GLN A 7 -2.88 -24.01 13.78
C GLN A 7 -1.93 -23.35 12.75
N PRO A 8 -0.61 -23.28 13.01
CA PRO A 8 0.36 -22.64 12.12
C PRO A 8 0.44 -23.30 10.74
N ARG A 9 0.31 -24.63 10.67
CA ARG A 9 0.33 -25.38 9.41
C ARG A 9 -0.79 -24.93 8.46
N LYS A 10 -2.01 -24.75 8.99
CA LYS A 10 -3.17 -24.29 8.21
C LYS A 10 -2.98 -22.85 7.72
N GLN A 11 -2.43 -21.97 8.56
CA GLN A 11 -2.15 -20.58 8.18
C GLN A 11 -1.09 -20.48 7.08
N ARG A 12 0.03 -21.21 7.20
CA ARG A 12 1.10 -21.24 6.18
C ARG A 12 0.59 -21.78 4.84
N LYS A 13 -0.16 -22.89 4.87
CA LYS A 13 -0.79 -23.46 3.66
C LYS A 13 -1.71 -22.45 2.97
N ALA A 14 -2.49 -21.69 3.73
CA ALA A 14 -3.38 -20.69 3.19
C ALA A 14 -2.64 -19.52 2.53
N LEU A 15 -1.55 -19.03 3.14
CA LEU A 15 -0.73 -17.96 2.57
C LEU A 15 -0.06 -18.39 1.26
N PHE A 16 0.44 -19.63 1.20
CA PHE A 16 1.04 -20.17 -0.02
C PHE A 16 0.02 -20.33 -1.15
N ASN A 17 -1.17 -20.86 -0.84
CA ASN A 17 -2.24 -21.14 -1.81
C ASN A 17 -3.17 -19.95 -2.11
N TYR A 18 -2.71 -18.72 -1.91
CA TYR A 18 -3.57 -17.54 -2.05
C TYR A 18 -3.92 -17.25 -3.53
N LYS A 19 -5.22 -17.15 -3.85
CA LYS A 19 -5.71 -16.81 -5.20
C LYS A 19 -5.31 -15.39 -5.61
N ASN A 20 -5.02 -15.19 -6.89
CA ASN A 20 -4.49 -13.91 -7.43
C ASN A 20 -5.35 -12.68 -7.08
N HIS A 21 -6.68 -12.74 -7.28
CA HIS A 21 -7.57 -11.61 -6.97
C HIS A 21 -7.56 -11.23 -5.47
N GLN A 22 -7.21 -12.16 -4.59
CA GLN A 22 -7.15 -11.89 -3.15
C GLN A 22 -5.77 -11.35 -2.76
N ARG A 23 -4.70 -11.68 -3.51
CA ARG A 23 -3.31 -11.35 -3.17
C ARG A 23 -3.06 -9.86 -2.97
N SER A 24 -3.82 -8.99 -3.64
CA SER A 24 -3.73 -7.52 -3.46
C SER A 24 -3.77 -7.09 -1.99
N LYS A 25 -4.55 -7.78 -1.14
CA LYS A 25 -4.62 -7.48 0.29
C LYS A 25 -3.29 -7.71 1.03
N LEU A 26 -2.46 -8.65 0.56
CA LEU A 26 -1.15 -8.94 1.13
C LEU A 26 -0.10 -7.89 0.77
N PHE A 27 -0.26 -7.18 -0.35
CA PHE A 27 0.63 -6.09 -0.79
C PHE A 27 0.36 -4.75 -0.09
N THR A 28 -0.35 -4.77 1.06
CA THR A 28 -0.73 -3.56 1.78
C THR A 28 0.46 -2.98 2.53
N VAL A 29 0.72 -1.68 2.36
CA VAL A 29 1.82 -0.93 2.98
C VAL A 29 1.29 0.27 3.76
N ARG A 30 2.05 0.69 4.77
CA ARG A 30 1.78 1.92 5.52
C ARG A 30 2.00 3.14 4.61
N VAL A 31 1.11 4.11 4.70
CA VAL A 31 1.30 5.41 4.04
C VAL A 31 2.08 6.33 4.99
N ALA A 32 2.88 7.24 4.46
CA ALA A 32 3.57 8.26 5.25
C ALA A 32 2.57 9.14 6.01
N ASP A 33 3.01 9.74 7.12
CA ASP A 33 2.10 10.45 8.03
C ASP A 33 1.42 11.67 7.35
N PHE A 34 2.14 12.42 6.52
CA PHE A 34 1.54 13.53 5.75
C PHE A 34 0.41 13.07 4.81
N LEU A 35 0.61 11.99 4.06
CA LEU A 35 -0.46 11.41 3.22
C LEU A 35 -1.59 10.81 4.03
N ARG A 36 -1.29 10.34 5.25
CA ARG A 36 -2.32 9.82 6.16
C ARG A 36 -3.23 10.94 6.61
N ASP A 37 -2.69 12.12 6.87
CA ASP A 37 -3.44 13.30 7.30
C ASP A 37 -4.23 13.90 6.12
N GLU A 38 -3.65 13.92 4.91
CA GLU A 38 -4.36 14.38 3.69
C GLU A 38 -5.51 13.47 3.27
N TYR A 39 -5.28 12.14 3.19
CA TYR A 39 -6.25 11.19 2.64
C TYR A 39 -7.03 10.41 3.70
N GLY A 40 -6.71 10.54 4.99
CA GLY A 40 -7.39 9.83 6.09
C GLY A 40 -7.13 8.32 6.12
N ILE A 41 -6.01 7.83 5.55
CA ILE A 41 -5.77 6.38 5.38
C ILE A 41 -4.45 5.94 5.99
N LYS A 42 -4.52 4.90 6.83
CA LYS A 42 -3.33 4.26 7.43
C LYS A 42 -2.53 3.40 6.46
N LYS A 43 -3.19 2.71 5.52
CA LYS A 43 -2.54 1.70 4.65
C LYS A 43 -3.25 1.42 3.33
N THR A 44 -2.48 1.23 2.27
CA THR A 44 -2.97 0.97 0.91
C THR A 44 -2.06 -0.03 0.18
N PRO A 45 -2.58 -0.89 -0.72
CA PRO A 45 -1.73 -1.75 -1.54
C PRO A 45 -0.80 -0.94 -2.45
N VAL A 46 0.47 -1.35 -2.53
CA VAL A 46 1.45 -0.74 -3.43
C VAL A 46 1.14 -1.10 -4.88
N ARG A 47 1.32 -0.13 -5.78
CA ARG A 47 1.28 -0.33 -7.24
C ARG A 47 2.59 0.13 -7.89
N VAL A 48 2.78 -0.31 -9.13
CA VAL A 48 3.87 0.19 -9.99
C VAL A 48 3.67 1.69 -10.21
N GLY A 49 4.75 2.46 -10.10
CA GLY A 49 4.72 3.91 -10.21
C GLY A 49 4.36 4.67 -8.92
N ASP A 50 4.19 4.00 -7.78
CA ASP A 50 4.16 4.66 -6.48
C ASP A 50 5.59 5.00 -6.05
N SER A 51 5.78 6.14 -5.37
CA SER A 51 7.05 6.47 -4.71
C SER A 51 7.03 5.94 -3.28
N VAL A 52 8.06 5.19 -2.93
CA VAL A 52 8.18 4.52 -1.63
C VAL A 52 9.51 4.87 -0.98
N ARG A 53 9.51 4.90 0.35
CA ARG A 53 10.69 4.95 1.20
C ARG A 53 10.92 3.60 1.86
N ILE A 54 12.17 3.15 1.90
CA ILE A 54 12.56 1.89 2.54
C ILE A 54 12.88 2.15 4.01
N THR A 55 12.35 1.32 4.91
CA THR A 55 12.49 1.51 6.38
C THR A 55 13.51 0.59 7.03
N ARG A 56 13.82 -0.55 6.40
CA ARG A 56 14.65 -1.61 6.96
C ARG A 56 15.52 -2.22 5.88
N GLY A 57 16.69 -2.71 6.29
CA GLY A 57 17.69 -3.32 5.41
C GLY A 57 18.80 -2.34 5.05
N GLU A 58 19.62 -2.72 4.08
CA GLU A 58 20.80 -1.94 3.64
C GLU A 58 20.41 -0.61 3.00
N TYR A 59 19.30 -0.58 2.26
CA TYR A 59 18.77 0.62 1.60
C TYR A 59 17.86 1.45 2.51
N LYS A 60 18.09 1.46 3.82
CA LYS A 60 17.25 2.22 4.75
C LYS A 60 17.27 3.71 4.40
N ASP A 61 16.10 4.35 4.47
CA ASP A 61 15.85 5.76 4.18
C ASP A 61 16.06 6.19 2.72
N PHE A 62 16.37 5.26 1.82
CA PHE A 62 16.28 5.51 0.39
C PHE A 62 14.81 5.65 -0.03
N GLU A 63 14.54 6.68 -0.82
CA GLU A 63 13.29 6.83 -1.54
C GLU A 63 13.43 6.27 -2.96
N GLY A 64 12.32 6.10 -3.66
CA GLY A 64 12.35 5.72 -5.06
C GLY A 64 11.03 5.22 -5.60
N GLU A 65 10.95 5.14 -6.92
CA GLU A 65 9.77 4.64 -7.62
C GLU A 65 9.75 3.11 -7.68
N VAL A 66 8.56 2.53 -7.51
CA VAL A 66 8.33 1.08 -7.67
C VAL A 66 8.27 0.73 -9.16
N LEU A 67 9.21 -0.09 -9.62
CA LEU A 67 9.29 -0.57 -11.01
C LEU A 67 8.40 -1.81 -11.23
N GLU A 68 8.50 -2.78 -10.33
CA GLU A 68 7.87 -4.08 -10.49
C GLU A 68 7.36 -4.59 -9.14
N VAL A 69 6.17 -5.18 -9.16
CA VAL A 69 5.58 -5.88 -8.01
C VAL A 69 5.49 -7.37 -8.35
N THR A 70 6.29 -8.19 -7.66
CA THR A 70 6.38 -9.63 -7.90
C THR A 70 5.35 -10.40 -7.06
N LYS A 71 4.93 -11.59 -7.52
CA LYS A 71 3.98 -12.48 -6.83
C LYS A 71 4.36 -12.91 -5.40
N ASN A 72 5.64 -12.76 -5.04
CA ASN A 72 6.24 -13.18 -3.77
C ASN A 72 6.28 -12.07 -2.72
N LEU A 73 5.37 -11.10 -2.77
CA LEU A 73 5.28 -9.97 -1.82
C LEU A 73 6.55 -9.12 -1.78
N ARG A 74 7.21 -8.99 -2.93
CA ARG A 74 8.42 -8.21 -3.11
C ARG A 74 8.25 -7.18 -4.22
N CYS A 75 8.94 -6.06 -4.08
CA CYS A 75 8.97 -4.96 -5.01
C CYS A 75 10.42 -4.65 -5.41
N LYS A 76 10.62 -4.29 -6.68
CA LYS A 76 11.87 -3.69 -7.14
C LYS A 76 11.73 -2.18 -7.16
N ILE A 77 12.69 -1.49 -6.57
CA ILE A 77 12.72 -0.03 -6.46
C ILE A 77 13.84 0.48 -7.36
N LYS A 78 13.57 1.55 -8.11
CA LYS A 78 14.50 2.08 -9.13
C LYS A 78 15.85 2.52 -8.54
N GLU A 79 15.80 3.22 -7.41
CA GLU A 79 16.98 3.82 -6.76
C GLU A 79 17.75 2.82 -5.89
N ALA A 80 17.10 1.76 -5.40
CA ALA A 80 17.78 0.64 -4.78
C ALA A 80 18.41 -0.22 -5.90
N LYS A 81 19.69 -0.03 -6.16
CA LYS A 81 20.45 -0.77 -7.17
C LYS A 81 21.76 -1.30 -6.60
N PHE A 82 22.18 -2.44 -7.12
CA PHE A 82 23.50 -3.02 -6.91
C PHE A 82 24.23 -3.09 -8.25
N GLU A 83 25.53 -2.85 -8.21
CA GLU A 83 26.42 -3.05 -9.33
C GLU A 83 27.03 -4.45 -9.23
N LYS A 84 26.93 -5.22 -10.31
CA LYS A 84 27.64 -6.50 -10.44
C LYS A 84 29.10 -6.24 -10.81
N THR A 85 29.93 -7.27 -10.66
CA THR A 85 31.32 -7.29 -11.16
C THR A 85 31.42 -6.93 -12.64
N ASP A 86 30.41 -7.30 -13.42
CA ASP A 86 30.36 -7.08 -14.87
C ASP A 86 29.92 -5.64 -15.23
N GLY A 87 29.72 -4.76 -14.25
CA GLY A 87 29.25 -3.37 -14.43
C GLY A 87 27.75 -3.21 -14.67
N THR A 88 27.00 -4.30 -14.79
CA THR A 88 25.53 -4.26 -14.93
C THR A 88 24.85 -3.93 -13.60
N GLN A 89 23.85 -3.04 -13.65
CA GLN A 89 23.05 -2.67 -12.48
C GLN A 89 21.80 -3.56 -12.37
N PHE A 90 21.51 -4.07 -11.16
CA PHE A 90 20.27 -4.79 -10.89
C PHE A 90 19.58 -4.24 -9.63
N ASN A 91 18.24 -4.30 -9.62
CA ASN A 91 17.45 -3.87 -8.48
C ASN A 91 17.09 -5.07 -7.59
N PRO A 92 17.46 -5.06 -6.29
CA PRO A 92 17.11 -6.11 -5.36
C PRO A 92 15.61 -6.09 -5.04
N ALA A 93 15.07 -7.27 -4.75
CA ALA A 93 13.66 -7.44 -4.46
C ALA A 93 13.39 -7.26 -2.95
N ILE A 94 12.77 -6.15 -2.59
CA ILE A 94 12.51 -5.75 -1.21
C ILE A 94 11.11 -6.17 -0.78
N HIS A 95 10.95 -6.73 0.42
CA HIS A 95 9.63 -7.13 0.91
C HIS A 95 8.74 -5.92 1.20
N VAL A 96 7.48 -6.03 0.80
CA VAL A 96 6.48 -4.94 0.83
C VAL A 96 6.27 -4.38 2.24
N SER A 97 6.42 -5.19 3.30
CA SER A 97 6.31 -4.72 4.70
C SER A 97 7.38 -3.73 5.13
N ASN A 98 8.50 -3.65 4.41
CA ASN A 98 9.63 -2.79 4.76
C ASN A 98 9.53 -1.43 4.05
N LEU A 99 8.43 -1.16 3.35
CA LEU A 99 8.21 0.07 2.61
C LEU A 99 7.25 1.00 3.35
N ILE A 100 7.33 2.28 3.02
CA ILE A 100 6.32 3.30 3.33
C ILE A 100 6.02 4.01 2.01
N ILE A 101 4.75 4.24 1.70
CA ILE A 101 4.38 5.02 0.53
C ILE A 101 4.57 6.50 0.85
N THR A 102 5.41 7.19 0.08
CA THR A 102 5.69 8.62 0.21
C THR A 102 4.84 9.42 -0.78
N LYS A 103 4.63 8.94 -2.01
CA LYS A 103 3.77 9.62 -2.99
C LYS A 103 2.98 8.59 -3.78
N PHE A 104 1.71 8.90 -4.03
CA PHE A 104 0.92 8.14 -4.98
C PHE A 104 1.24 8.56 -6.42
N THR A 105 1.05 7.64 -7.37
CA THR A 105 1.06 8.01 -8.80
C THR A 105 0.08 9.17 -9.04
N LYS A 106 0.56 10.27 -9.64
CA LYS A 106 -0.14 11.56 -9.79
C LYS A 106 -1.64 11.42 -10.08
N GLU A 107 -2.45 12.32 -9.50
CA GLU A 107 -3.92 12.32 -9.54
C GLU A 107 -4.51 12.22 -10.96
N LYS A 108 -3.93 12.91 -11.97
CA LYS A 108 -4.37 12.79 -13.38
C LYS A 108 -4.21 11.39 -13.98
N LYS A 109 -3.38 10.53 -13.38
CA LYS A 109 -3.15 9.13 -13.77
C LYS A 109 -3.60 8.15 -12.70
N MET A 110 -4.27 8.61 -11.64
CA MET A 110 -4.74 7.71 -10.60
C MET A 110 -5.96 6.95 -11.09
N ASP A 111 -5.85 5.62 -11.10
CA ASP A 111 -6.94 4.72 -11.46
C ASP A 111 -8.20 5.03 -10.64
N PRO A 112 -9.38 5.22 -11.27
CA PRO A 112 -10.65 5.47 -10.58
C PRO A 112 -10.97 4.44 -9.49
N TRP A 113 -10.55 3.19 -9.66
CA TRP A 113 -10.73 2.16 -8.64
C TRP A 113 -9.85 2.40 -7.41
N ARG A 114 -8.66 2.95 -7.58
CA ARG A 114 -7.77 3.29 -6.45
C ARG A 114 -8.36 4.46 -5.67
N ALA A 115 -8.82 5.50 -6.36
CA ALA A 115 -9.48 6.66 -5.75
C ALA A 115 -10.70 6.22 -4.91
N LYS A 116 -11.61 5.42 -5.49
CA LYS A 116 -12.76 4.85 -4.75
C LYS A 116 -12.36 4.02 -3.54
N VAL A 117 -11.28 3.25 -3.62
CA VAL A 117 -10.77 2.46 -2.48
C VAL A 117 -10.22 3.38 -1.39
N ILE A 118 -9.57 4.48 -1.77
CA ILE A 118 -9.03 5.49 -0.88
C ILE A 118 -10.19 6.20 -0.17
N GLU A 119 -11.12 6.80 -0.91
CA GLU A 119 -12.32 7.47 -0.39
C GLU A 119 -13.11 6.56 0.56
N ARG A 120 -13.38 5.31 0.13
CA ARG A 120 -14.07 4.34 0.98
C ARG A 120 -13.30 4.09 2.27
N LYS A 121 -11.97 3.96 2.22
CA LYS A 121 -11.17 3.72 3.43
C LYS A 121 -11.06 4.96 4.32
N ALA A 122 -11.06 6.15 3.73
CA ALA A 122 -11.05 7.41 4.45
C ALA A 122 -12.33 7.59 5.25
N LEU A 123 -13.49 7.25 4.66
CA LEU A 123 -14.79 7.32 5.35
C LEU A 123 -14.85 6.45 6.62
N TYR A 124 -14.19 5.29 6.61
CA TYR A 124 -14.08 4.39 7.78
C TYR A 124 -12.75 4.56 8.53
N GLY A 125 -11.99 5.60 8.23
CA GLY A 125 -10.59 5.76 8.58
C GLY A 125 -10.33 6.72 9.75
N PHE A 126 -9.85 6.15 10.86
CA PHE A 126 -8.95 6.74 11.86
C PHE A 126 -9.35 7.98 12.68
N TYR A 127 -10.59 8.47 12.61
CA TYR A 127 -11.16 9.27 13.70
C TYR A 127 -12.31 8.49 14.36
N ASP A 128 -12.08 8.05 15.60
CA ASP A 128 -13.15 7.80 16.58
C ASP A 128 -13.69 9.14 17.15
N GLU A 129 -13.26 10.28 16.60
CA GLU A 129 -13.86 11.59 16.86
C GLU A 129 -15.10 11.76 15.98
N GLU A 130 -16.26 11.59 16.62
CA GLU A 130 -17.61 11.96 16.18
C GLU A 130 -17.84 12.00 14.65
N LEU A 131 -18.40 10.92 14.11
CA LEU A 131 -19.22 11.00 12.90
C LEU A 131 -20.48 11.86 13.18
N LYS A 132 -20.34 13.20 13.25
CA LYS A 132 -21.46 14.10 12.95
C LYS A 132 -21.63 14.10 11.44
N GLY A 133 -22.39 13.12 10.95
CA GLY A 133 -22.92 13.19 9.59
C GLY A 133 -23.65 14.52 9.40
N PRO A 134 -23.63 15.11 8.20
CA PRO A 134 -24.38 16.33 7.95
C PRO A 134 -25.85 16.08 8.29
N LYS A 135 -26.40 16.85 9.24
CA LYS A 135 -27.86 16.91 9.41
C LYS A 135 -28.41 17.32 8.06
N LYS A 136 -29.11 16.40 7.39
CA LYS A 136 -29.88 16.70 6.18
C LYS A 136 -30.79 17.86 6.56
N GLY A 137 -30.52 19.06 6.02
CA GLY A 137 -31.38 20.20 6.23
C GLY A 137 -32.78 19.78 5.81
N LYS A 138 -33.74 19.92 6.72
CA LYS A 138 -35.14 20.01 6.29
C LYS A 138 -35.18 21.30 5.49
N GLU A 139 -35.29 21.21 4.17
CA GLU A 139 -35.80 22.33 3.40
C GLU A 139 -37.22 22.56 3.90
N GLU A 140 -37.39 23.64 4.65
CA GLU A 140 -38.69 24.17 5.03
C GLU A 140 -39.37 24.63 3.74
N GLU A 141 -40.47 23.96 3.39
CA GLU A 141 -41.43 24.46 2.41
C GLU A 141 -41.90 25.85 2.84
N LYS A 142 -41.76 26.83 1.94
CA LYS A 142 -42.52 28.07 1.93
C LYS A 142 -42.94 28.37 0.49
#